data_AF-A0A1F8V551-F1
#
_entry.id   AF-A0A1F8V551-F1
#
_cell.length_a   1.000
_cell.length_b   1.000
_cell.length_c   1.000
_cell.angle_alpha   90.00
_cell.angle_beta   90.00
_cell.angle_gamma   90.00
#
_symmetry.space_group_name_H-M   'P 1'
#
loop_
_entity.id
_entity.type
_entity.pdbx_description
1 polymer ?
#
loop_
_entity_poly.entity_id
_entity_poly.type
_entity_poly.pdbx_seq_one_letter_code
_entity_poly.pdbx_strand_id
1 'polypeptide(L)'
;MSGLVMCKLTLTFNSQWQNALSFMQEQGRFMTRLLTDRIHHAGDAHCEHGAMPTNPVLAINALSANTHPFTPYEADGMIIGECLHYQAREQFIRMQYFIDDTGRKDDRGDPILALYQKPFQGPREEWVTGVVALKIRYGLLSRQGTLEYVSSNAVPNWQQVRSVSIWWLIKTIDRIPSFSDSFYFDGERKTVHDHHGYRSWHVFIALRERT
;
A
#
# COMPACT_ATOMS: atom_id res chain seq x y z
N MET A 1 -38.32 -22.11 20.20
CA MET A 1 -36.86 -21.93 20.39
C MET A 1 -36.08 -21.44 19.16
N SER A 2 -36.68 -21.35 17.96
CA SER A 2 -35.98 -20.96 16.73
C SER A 2 -35.65 -19.45 16.60
N GLY A 3 -36.55 -18.55 17.05
CA GLY A 3 -36.37 -17.10 16.82
C GLY A 3 -35.23 -16.43 17.60
N LEU A 4 -34.97 -16.86 18.84
CA LEU A 4 -33.91 -16.28 19.68
C LEU A 4 -32.50 -16.65 19.19
N VAL A 5 -32.33 -17.87 18.67
CA VAL A 5 -31.07 -18.32 18.08
C VAL A 5 -30.77 -17.54 16.80
N MET A 6 -31.79 -17.36 15.95
CA MET A 6 -31.64 -16.58 14.71
C MET A 6 -31.28 -15.12 14.98
N CYS A 7 -31.93 -14.48 15.96
CA CYS A 7 -31.62 -13.10 16.33
C CYS A 7 -30.18 -12.94 16.86
N LYS A 8 -29.72 -13.86 17.72
CA LYS A 8 -28.33 -13.84 18.24
C LYS A 8 -27.31 -14.02 17.11
N LEU A 9 -27.57 -14.90 16.14
CA LEU A 9 -26.71 -15.10 14.98
C LEU A 9 -26.64 -13.84 14.11
N THR A 10 -27.77 -13.21 13.80
CA THR A 10 -27.81 -11.97 13.01
C THR A 10 -27.08 -10.82 13.70
N LEU A 11 -27.26 -10.64 15.01
CA LEU A 11 -26.56 -9.59 15.76
C LEU A 11 -25.04 -9.82 15.80
N THR A 12 -24.61 -11.06 15.99
CA THR A 12 -23.18 -11.41 16.03
C THR A 12 -22.54 -11.17 14.67
N PHE A 13 -23.19 -11.61 13.58
CA PHE A 13 -22.75 -11.37 12.22
C PHE A 13 -22.63 -9.87 11.91
N ASN A 14 -23.66 -9.08 12.24
CA ASN A 14 -23.65 -7.64 12.00
C ASN A 14 -22.51 -6.94 12.77
N SER A 15 -22.27 -7.33 14.02
CA SER A 15 -21.18 -6.76 14.81
C SER A 15 -19.80 -7.11 14.25
N GLN A 16 -19.58 -8.36 13.84
CA GLN A 16 -18.33 -8.79 13.20
C GLN A 16 -18.09 -8.03 11.89
N TRP A 17 -19.13 -7.90 11.07
CA TRP A 17 -19.05 -7.15 9.82
C TRP A 17 -18.75 -5.66 10.04
N GLN A 18 -19.40 -5.02 11.01
CA GLN A 18 -19.14 -3.62 11.35
C GLN A 18 -17.71 -3.39 11.84
N ASN A 19 -17.20 -4.27 12.70
CA ASN A 19 -15.83 -4.19 13.19
C ASN A 19 -14.82 -4.37 12.06
N ALA A 20 -15.03 -5.38 11.21
CA ALA A 20 -14.18 -5.64 10.06
C ALA A 20 -14.16 -4.48 9.06
N LEU A 21 -15.33 -3.90 8.77
CA LEU A 21 -15.45 -2.74 7.90
C LEU A 21 -14.76 -1.51 8.49
N SER A 22 -14.93 -1.26 9.79
CA SER A 22 -14.28 -0.15 10.49
C SER A 22 -12.76 -0.32 10.47
N PHE A 23 -12.25 -1.51 10.72
CA PHE A 23 -10.82 -1.82 10.63
C PHE A 23 -10.30 -1.53 9.22
N MET A 24 -10.94 -2.08 8.19
CA MET A 24 -10.56 -1.85 6.79
C MET A 24 -10.57 -0.36 6.43
N GLN A 25 -11.61 0.38 6.83
CA GLN A 25 -11.71 1.82 6.59
C GLN A 25 -10.60 2.61 7.25
N GLU A 26 -10.28 2.30 8.51
CA GLU A 26 -9.24 2.99 9.26
C GLU A 26 -7.85 2.70 8.68
N GLN A 27 -7.55 1.43 8.41
CA GLN A 27 -6.28 1.04 7.77
C GLN A 27 -6.13 1.68 6.38
N GLY A 28 -7.21 1.72 5.60
CA GLY A 28 -7.21 2.40 4.31
C GLY A 28 -6.95 3.91 4.41
N ARG A 29 -7.60 4.59 5.35
CA ARG A 29 -7.37 6.04 5.61
C ARG A 29 -5.96 6.33 6.10
N PHE A 30 -5.47 5.51 7.02
CA PHE A 30 -4.12 5.61 7.55
C PHE A 30 -3.09 5.44 6.44
N MET A 31 -3.21 4.39 5.62
CA MET A 31 -2.35 4.15 4.46
C MET A 31 -2.41 5.29 3.43
N THR A 32 -3.61 5.79 3.10
CA THR A 32 -3.77 6.95 2.21
C THR A 32 -2.99 8.15 2.74
N ARG A 33 -3.18 8.49 4.02
CA ARG A 33 -2.54 9.65 4.63
C ARG A 33 -1.02 9.51 4.62
N LEU A 34 -0.50 8.38 5.09
CA LEU A 34 0.93 8.14 5.17
C LEU A 34 1.61 8.16 3.80
N LEU A 35 1.07 7.42 2.83
CA LEU A 35 1.67 7.38 1.50
C LEU A 35 1.60 8.74 0.81
N THR A 36 0.52 9.49 1.01
CA THR A 36 0.38 10.86 0.47
C THR A 36 1.46 11.78 1.04
N ASP A 37 1.63 11.76 2.37
CA ASP A 37 2.64 12.55 3.07
C ASP A 37 4.06 12.21 2.56
N ARG A 38 4.42 10.92 2.57
CA ARG A 38 5.72 10.42 2.13
C ARG A 38 6.03 10.74 0.67
N ILE A 39 5.05 10.58 -0.23
CA ILE A 39 5.25 10.84 -1.66
C ILE A 39 5.32 12.34 -1.94
N HIS A 40 4.65 13.19 -1.16
CA HIS A 40 4.83 14.63 -1.27
C HIS A 40 6.23 15.09 -0.88
N HIS A 41 6.86 14.43 0.10
CA HIS A 41 8.25 14.68 0.51
C HIS A 41 9.28 13.89 -0.32
N ALA A 42 8.84 13.13 -1.33
CA ALA A 42 9.74 12.37 -2.17
C ALA A 42 10.73 13.28 -2.92
N GLY A 43 12.02 13.06 -2.66
CA GLY A 43 13.12 13.81 -3.24
C GLY A 43 13.58 14.98 -2.39
N ASP A 44 12.91 15.29 -1.29
CA ASP A 44 13.35 16.36 -0.38
C ASP A 44 14.70 15.97 0.27
N ALA A 45 15.73 16.77 0.01
CA ALA A 45 17.12 16.55 0.39
C ALA A 45 17.71 17.71 1.22
N HIS A 46 16.87 18.57 1.83
CA HIS A 46 17.30 19.76 2.58
C HIS A 46 18.26 19.46 3.76
N CYS A 47 18.23 18.24 4.30
CA CYS A 47 19.08 17.79 5.40
C CYS A 47 20.53 17.46 4.98
N GLU A 48 20.83 17.38 3.68
CA GLU A 48 22.20 17.17 3.20
C GLU A 48 22.92 18.51 2.97
N HIS A 49 23.94 18.79 3.78
CA HIS A 49 24.76 19.99 3.62
C HIS A 49 25.50 19.98 2.27
N GLY A 50 25.26 21.01 1.45
CA GLY A 50 25.89 21.17 0.14
C GLY A 50 25.22 20.41 -1.00
N ALA A 51 24.15 19.66 -0.74
CA ALA A 51 23.30 19.11 -1.77
C ALA A 51 22.30 20.16 -2.28
N MET A 52 21.76 19.93 -3.48
CA MET A 52 20.55 20.63 -3.90
C MET A 52 19.41 20.27 -2.93
N PRO A 53 18.48 21.20 -2.63
CA PRO A 53 17.37 20.94 -1.72
C PRO A 53 16.48 19.79 -2.19
N THR A 54 16.58 19.40 -3.47
CA THR A 54 15.86 18.28 -4.06
C THR A 54 16.81 17.33 -4.77
N ASN A 55 16.55 16.03 -4.63
CA ASN A 55 17.21 14.95 -5.35
C ASN A 55 16.18 14.21 -6.23
N PRO A 56 15.89 14.71 -7.44
CA PRO A 56 14.92 14.08 -8.32
C PRO A 56 15.41 12.72 -8.84
N VAL A 57 16.68 12.34 -8.70
CA VAL A 57 17.13 11.00 -9.13
C VAL A 57 16.68 9.93 -8.15
N LEU A 58 16.72 10.24 -6.86
CA LEU A 58 16.46 9.29 -5.77
C LEU A 58 15.08 9.48 -5.12
N ALA A 59 14.29 10.45 -5.60
CA ALA A 59 12.97 10.77 -5.06
C ALA A 59 12.03 9.56 -5.02
N ILE A 60 11.88 8.88 -6.17
CA ILE A 60 11.04 7.69 -6.26
C ILE A 60 11.59 6.70 -7.29
N ASN A 61 11.57 5.41 -6.94
CA ASN A 61 11.88 4.31 -7.84
C ASN A 61 10.99 3.12 -7.52
N ALA A 62 10.86 2.18 -8.46
CA ALA A 62 10.28 0.89 -8.15
C ALA A 62 11.25 0.05 -7.31
N LEU A 63 10.68 -0.72 -6.39
CA LEU A 63 11.38 -1.87 -5.83
C LEU A 63 11.27 -3.00 -6.86
N SER A 64 12.39 -3.64 -7.19
CA SER A 64 12.37 -4.84 -8.05
C SER A 64 11.38 -5.84 -7.45
N ALA A 65 10.52 -6.42 -8.30
CA ALA A 65 9.44 -7.29 -7.86
C ALA A 65 9.96 -8.35 -6.89
N ASN A 66 9.59 -8.24 -5.62
CA ASN A 66 9.65 -9.35 -4.70
C ASN A 66 8.41 -10.17 -5.02
N THR A 67 8.53 -11.13 -5.95
CA THR A 67 7.53 -12.19 -6.07
C THR A 67 7.57 -13.00 -4.78
N HIS A 68 6.84 -12.54 -3.77
CA HIS A 68 6.68 -13.32 -2.56
C HIS A 68 5.85 -14.56 -2.91
N PRO A 69 6.34 -15.77 -2.59
CA PRO A 69 5.65 -17.01 -2.96
C PRO A 69 4.28 -17.17 -2.28
N PHE A 70 3.95 -16.29 -1.31
CA PHE A 70 2.75 -16.36 -0.50
C PHE A 70 1.67 -15.35 -0.90
N THR A 71 1.90 -14.50 -1.91
CA THR A 71 0.88 -13.53 -2.36
C THR A 71 0.22 -14.02 -3.65
N PRO A 72 -1.07 -14.46 -3.62
CA PRO A 72 -1.79 -14.78 -4.86
C PRO A 72 -2.14 -13.52 -5.68
N TYR A 73 -1.76 -12.34 -5.19
CA TYR A 73 -2.03 -11.04 -5.80
C TYR A 73 -0.74 -10.31 -6.17
N GLU A 74 -0.87 -9.33 -7.06
CA GLU A 74 0.22 -8.43 -7.46
C GLU A 74 0.70 -7.62 -6.24
N ALA A 75 2.01 -7.65 -6.00
CA ALA A 75 2.68 -6.95 -4.92
C ALA A 75 3.84 -6.12 -5.48
N ASP A 76 3.51 -5.00 -6.10
CA ASP A 76 4.49 -3.98 -6.43
C ASP A 76 5.13 -3.43 -5.15
N GLY A 77 6.37 -2.97 -5.26
CA GLY A 77 7.01 -2.19 -4.22
C GLY A 77 7.56 -0.88 -4.77
N MET A 78 7.78 0.06 -3.88
CA MET A 78 8.39 1.35 -4.23
C MET A 78 9.47 1.73 -3.24
N ILE A 79 10.30 2.66 -3.68
CA ILE A 79 11.40 3.23 -2.94
C ILE A 79 11.18 4.74 -2.97
N ILE A 80 11.18 5.38 -1.81
CA ILE A 80 11.09 6.83 -1.69
C ILE A 80 12.35 7.31 -0.99
N GLY A 81 13.03 8.29 -1.59
CA GLY A 81 14.13 9.01 -0.94
C GLY A 81 13.60 10.31 -0.33
N GLU A 82 13.84 10.54 0.95
CA GLU A 82 13.42 11.75 1.67
C GLU A 82 14.34 12.02 2.86
N CYS A 83 14.37 13.25 3.33
CA CYS A 83 15.01 13.63 4.58
C CYS A 83 14.21 13.14 5.78
N LEU A 84 14.83 12.28 6.60
CA LEU A 84 14.22 11.72 7.80
C LEU A 84 15.14 11.82 9.00
N HIS A 85 14.53 11.97 10.17
CA HIS A 85 15.23 11.78 11.43
C HIS A 85 15.43 10.28 11.69
N TYR A 86 16.67 9.81 11.59
CA TYR A 86 17.04 8.41 11.80
C TYR A 86 18.37 8.34 12.54
N GLN A 87 18.46 7.50 13.57
CA GLN A 87 19.65 7.37 14.43
C GLN A 87 20.12 8.72 15.00
N ALA A 88 19.19 9.50 15.55
CA ALA A 88 19.43 10.80 16.20
C ALA A 88 19.99 11.92 15.28
N ARG A 89 19.89 11.76 13.95
CA ARG A 89 20.28 12.79 12.98
C ARG A 89 19.29 12.88 11.82
N GLU A 90 19.15 14.07 11.26
CA GLU A 90 18.48 14.25 9.98
C GLU A 90 19.45 13.86 8.85
N GLN A 91 18.99 13.00 7.96
CA GLN A 91 19.78 12.53 6.82
C GLN A 91 18.84 12.06 5.70
N PHE A 92 19.32 12.13 4.46
CA PHE A 92 18.56 11.65 3.31
C PHE A 92 18.61 10.12 3.28
N ILE A 93 17.44 9.48 3.33
CA ILE A 93 17.33 8.03 3.42
C ILE A 93 16.39 7.55 2.34
N ARG A 94 16.74 6.39 1.77
CA ARG A 94 15.85 5.65 0.88
C ARG A 94 15.09 4.61 1.68
N MET A 95 13.77 4.79 1.73
CA MET A 95 12.82 3.89 2.36
C MET A 95 12.17 3.01 1.30
N GLN A 96 12.14 1.70 1.56
CA GLN A 96 11.48 0.70 0.72
C GLN A 96 10.11 0.38 1.32
N TYR A 97 9.08 0.35 0.50
CA TYR A 97 7.71 0.00 0.84
C TYR A 97 7.28 -1.22 0.03
N PHE A 98 6.82 -2.28 0.70
CA PHE A 98 6.52 -3.56 0.07
C PHE A 98 5.54 -4.39 0.93
N ILE A 99 4.85 -5.34 0.32
CA ILE A 99 4.04 -6.32 1.05
C ILE A 99 4.91 -7.53 1.41
N ASP A 100 4.75 -8.03 2.63
CA ASP A 100 5.44 -9.25 3.10
C ASP A 100 4.58 -9.99 4.15
N ASP A 101 4.98 -11.22 4.47
CA ASP A 101 4.41 -12.05 5.52
C ASP A 101 4.81 -11.52 6.91
N THR A 102 3.80 -11.41 7.77
CA THR A 102 3.96 -10.99 9.16
C THR A 102 4.51 -12.08 10.09
N GLY A 103 4.56 -13.32 9.61
CA GLY A 103 4.85 -14.52 10.40
C GLY A 103 3.68 -14.96 11.27
N ARG A 104 2.58 -14.19 11.29
CA ARG A 104 1.32 -14.55 11.96
C ARG A 104 0.42 -15.29 10.97
N LYS A 105 -0.47 -16.10 11.53
CA LYS A 105 -1.46 -16.87 10.77
C LYS A 105 -2.87 -16.55 11.25
N ASP A 106 -3.83 -16.67 10.36
CA ASP A 106 -5.26 -16.59 10.68
C ASP A 106 -5.74 -17.87 11.40
N ASP A 107 -7.05 -17.93 11.65
CA ASP A 107 -7.73 -19.05 12.30
C ASP A 107 -7.66 -20.39 11.55
N ARG A 108 -7.27 -20.40 10.27
CA ARG A 108 -7.06 -21.61 9.46
C ARG A 108 -5.60 -21.88 9.12
N GLY A 109 -4.68 -21.04 9.58
CA GLY A 109 -3.27 -21.20 9.30
C GLY A 109 -2.79 -20.49 8.02
N ASP A 110 -3.65 -19.69 7.38
CA ASP A 110 -3.26 -18.87 6.21
C ASP A 110 -2.37 -17.70 6.68
N PRO A 111 -1.34 -17.31 5.92
CA PRO A 111 -0.44 -16.24 6.31
C PRO A 111 -1.15 -14.88 6.32
N ILE A 112 -0.88 -14.08 7.35
CA ILE A 112 -1.33 -12.69 7.44
C ILE A 112 -0.25 -11.82 6.81
N LEU A 113 -0.62 -11.09 5.77
CA LEU A 113 0.27 -10.15 5.07
C LEU A 113 0.14 -8.73 5.63
N ALA A 114 1.16 -7.91 5.40
CA ALA A 114 1.14 -6.50 5.74
C ALA A 114 1.98 -5.67 4.77
N LEU A 115 1.68 -4.36 4.71
CA LEU A 115 2.60 -3.38 4.17
C LEU A 115 3.73 -3.17 5.19
N TYR A 116 4.96 -3.33 4.73
CA TYR A 116 6.18 -3.03 5.46
C TYR A 116 6.85 -1.79 4.91
N GLN A 117 7.60 -1.12 5.78
CA GLN A 117 8.64 -0.17 5.39
C GLN A 117 10.01 -0.60 5.91
N LYS A 118 11.09 -0.23 5.23
CA LYS A 118 12.45 -0.33 5.79
C LYS A 118 13.41 0.66 5.12
N PRO A 119 14.38 1.22 5.85
CA PRO A 119 15.52 1.85 5.20
C PRO A 119 16.34 0.80 4.44
N PHE A 120 17.07 1.20 3.40
CA PHE A 120 17.92 0.29 2.61
C PHE A 120 18.87 -0.59 3.44
N GLN A 121 19.35 -0.05 4.57
CA GLN A 121 20.26 -0.71 5.50
C GLN A 121 19.69 -0.66 6.92
N GLY A 122 18.54 -1.28 7.14
CA GLY A 122 18.01 -1.40 8.49
C GLY A 122 16.84 -2.37 8.62
N PRO A 123 16.26 -2.45 9.82
CA PRO A 123 15.18 -3.38 10.10
C PRO A 123 13.92 -3.00 9.33
N ARG A 124 13.11 -4.01 8.98
CA ARG A 124 11.76 -3.79 8.49
C ARG A 124 10.80 -3.53 9.64
N GLU A 125 9.84 -2.65 9.40
CA GLU A 125 8.77 -2.29 10.32
C GLU A 125 7.43 -2.56 9.65
N GLU A 126 6.53 -3.21 10.37
CA GLU A 126 5.16 -3.41 9.90
C GLU A 126 4.39 -2.10 10.01
N TRP A 127 3.71 -1.73 8.94
CA TRP A 127 2.95 -0.47 8.86
C TRP A 127 1.45 -0.69 8.88
N VAL A 128 0.95 -1.55 7.99
CA VAL A 128 -0.48 -1.75 7.81
C VAL A 128 -0.75 -3.24 7.62
N THR A 129 -1.31 -3.88 8.64
CA THR A 129 -1.72 -5.29 8.56
C THR A 129 -2.90 -5.47 7.61
N GLY A 130 -2.96 -6.63 6.93
CA GLY A 130 -4.07 -7.02 6.07
C GLY A 130 -3.96 -6.48 4.65
N VAL A 131 -2.89 -5.75 4.30
CA VAL A 131 -2.63 -5.35 2.91
C VAL A 131 -2.11 -6.56 2.14
N VAL A 132 -2.90 -7.03 1.17
CA VAL A 132 -2.63 -8.27 0.43
C VAL A 132 -2.30 -8.06 -1.04
N ALA A 133 -2.54 -6.86 -1.58
CA ALA A 133 -2.13 -6.46 -2.92
C ALA A 133 -1.77 -4.98 -2.95
N LEU A 134 -0.76 -4.64 -3.75
CA LEU A 134 -0.30 -3.28 -3.99
C LEU A 134 0.07 -3.16 -5.46
N LYS A 135 -0.50 -2.17 -6.14
CA LYS A 135 -0.19 -1.86 -7.53
C LYS A 135 0.16 -0.39 -7.67
N ILE A 136 1.25 -0.12 -8.35
CA ILE A 136 1.82 1.22 -8.46
C ILE A 136 2.05 1.54 -9.94
N ARG A 137 1.38 2.60 -10.42
CA ARG A 137 1.66 3.18 -11.72
C ARG A 137 2.27 4.57 -11.59
N TYR A 138 3.15 4.91 -12.49
CA TYR A 138 3.92 6.15 -12.47
C TYR A 138 3.44 7.07 -13.58
N GLY A 139 3.03 8.29 -13.21
CA GLY A 139 2.55 9.31 -14.12
C GLY A 139 3.72 10.01 -14.80
N LEU A 140 3.82 9.86 -16.11
CA LEU A 140 4.77 10.54 -16.98
C LEU A 140 4.04 11.57 -17.83
N LEU A 141 4.64 12.74 -18.02
CA LEU A 141 4.09 13.74 -18.92
C LEU A 141 4.35 13.31 -20.37
N SER A 142 3.28 13.12 -21.14
CA SER A 142 3.38 12.84 -22.57
C SER A 142 3.85 14.08 -23.34
N ARG A 143 4.23 13.90 -24.62
CA ARG A 143 4.59 15.02 -25.51
C ARG A 143 3.45 16.04 -25.69
N GLN A 144 2.22 15.64 -25.40
CA GLN A 144 1.02 16.47 -25.52
C GLN A 144 0.64 17.17 -24.19
N GLY A 145 1.43 16.97 -23.13
CA GLY A 145 1.16 17.56 -21.81
C GLY A 145 0.13 16.79 -20.97
N THR A 146 -0.24 15.56 -21.36
CA THR A 146 -1.15 14.70 -20.60
C THR A 146 -0.36 13.75 -19.71
N LEU A 147 -0.83 13.47 -18.49
CA LEU A 147 -0.24 12.44 -17.64
C LEU A 147 -0.68 11.04 -18.11
N GLU A 148 0.31 10.22 -18.48
CA GLU A 148 0.13 8.80 -18.79
C GLU A 148 0.70 7.96 -17.65
N TYR A 149 -0.11 7.01 -17.14
CA TYR A 149 0.28 6.16 -16.02
C TYR A 149 0.79 4.81 -16.52
N VAL A 150 2.06 4.54 -16.29
CA VAL A 150 2.74 3.33 -16.77
C VAL A 150 3.24 2.47 -15.60
N SER A 151 3.45 1.18 -15.84
CA SER A 151 4.12 0.28 -14.88
C SER A 151 5.61 0.62 -14.75
N SER A 152 6.24 0.16 -13.67
CA SER A 152 7.65 0.44 -13.35
C SER A 152 8.63 0.10 -14.47
N ASN A 153 8.43 -1.04 -15.15
CA ASN A 153 9.24 -1.50 -16.26
C ASN A 153 9.14 -0.64 -17.52
N ALA A 154 8.10 0.19 -17.62
CA ALA A 154 7.86 1.10 -18.73
C ALA A 154 8.28 2.55 -18.42
N VAL A 155 8.93 2.81 -17.28
CA VAL A 155 9.49 4.12 -16.94
C VAL A 155 10.89 4.27 -17.54
N PRO A 156 11.08 5.07 -18.60
CA PRO A 156 12.40 5.21 -19.25
C PRO A 156 13.35 6.09 -18.44
N ASN A 157 12.82 7.10 -17.75
CA ASN A 157 13.58 8.00 -16.91
C ASN A 157 12.79 8.35 -15.65
N TRP A 158 13.27 7.87 -14.51
CA TRP A 158 12.65 8.10 -13.21
C TRP A 158 12.57 9.57 -12.81
N GLN A 159 13.38 10.46 -13.36
CA GLN A 159 13.32 11.91 -13.11
C GLN A 159 12.10 12.58 -13.76
N GLN A 160 11.48 11.92 -14.75
CA GLN A 160 10.31 12.43 -15.46
C GLN A 160 8.98 12.09 -14.78
N VAL A 161 8.99 11.21 -13.78
CA VAL A 161 7.78 10.89 -13.01
C VAL A 161 7.28 12.17 -12.32
N ARG A 162 5.98 12.43 -12.41
CA ARG A 162 5.32 13.62 -11.83
C ARG A 162 4.26 13.26 -10.80
N SER A 163 3.69 12.07 -10.92
CA SER A 163 2.71 11.56 -9.98
C SER A 163 2.81 10.05 -9.85
N VAL A 164 2.14 9.51 -8.85
CA VAL A 164 1.97 8.08 -8.63
C VAL A 164 0.49 7.78 -8.48
N SER A 165 0.03 6.72 -9.12
CA SER A 165 -1.29 6.13 -8.92
C SER A 165 -1.12 4.83 -8.17
N ILE A 166 -1.74 4.72 -7.00
CA ILE A 166 -1.55 3.58 -6.09
C ILE A 166 -2.90 2.93 -5.85
N TRP A 167 -2.98 1.63 -6.10
CA TRP A 167 -4.08 0.77 -5.69
C TRP A 167 -3.59 -0.18 -4.61
N TRP A 168 -4.39 -0.39 -3.57
CA TRP A 168 -4.14 -1.45 -2.60
C TRP A 168 -5.43 -2.16 -2.21
N LEU A 169 -5.25 -3.40 -1.78
CA LEU A 169 -6.32 -4.28 -1.35
C LEU A 169 -6.10 -4.64 0.12
N ILE A 170 -7.08 -4.35 0.97
CA ILE A 170 -7.08 -4.79 2.36
C ILE A 170 -8.05 -5.97 2.47
N LYS A 171 -7.56 -7.01 3.13
CA LYS A 171 -8.29 -8.21 3.51
C LYS A 171 -8.52 -8.20 5.01
N THR A 172 -9.69 -8.63 5.46
CA THR A 172 -9.95 -8.84 6.89
C THR A 172 -9.04 -9.94 7.44
N ILE A 173 -8.56 -9.80 8.68
CA ILE A 173 -7.76 -10.86 9.32
C ILE A 173 -8.67 -12.03 9.67
N ASP A 174 -9.79 -11.73 10.32
CA ASP A 174 -10.79 -12.73 10.67
C ASP A 174 -11.73 -12.99 9.49
N ARG A 175 -12.22 -14.23 9.41
CA ARG A 175 -13.27 -14.62 8.48
C ARG A 175 -14.61 -14.09 8.92
N ILE A 176 -15.43 -13.84 7.93
CA ILE A 176 -16.81 -13.39 8.09
C ILE A 176 -17.68 -14.48 7.49
N PRO A 177 -18.34 -15.31 8.32
CA PRO A 177 -19.13 -16.43 7.85
C PRO A 177 -20.16 -16.01 6.80
N SER A 178 -20.37 -16.84 5.78
CA SER A 178 -21.34 -16.57 4.68
C SER A 178 -21.00 -15.35 3.82
N PHE A 179 -19.81 -14.75 3.97
CA PHE A 179 -19.36 -13.69 3.10
C PHE A 179 -18.74 -14.28 1.83
N SER A 180 -19.26 -13.88 0.68
CA SER A 180 -18.61 -14.02 -0.62
C SER A 180 -18.73 -12.67 -1.28
N ASP A 181 -17.61 -12.13 -1.71
CA ASP A 181 -17.55 -10.78 -2.22
C ASP A 181 -16.92 -10.74 -3.61
N SER A 182 -17.30 -9.71 -4.34
CA SER A 182 -16.62 -9.32 -5.55
C SER A 182 -16.15 -7.90 -5.40
N PHE A 183 -14.87 -7.66 -5.62
CA PHE A 183 -14.27 -6.34 -5.54
C PHE A 183 -13.63 -5.97 -6.89
N TYR A 184 -13.43 -4.68 -7.10
CA TYR A 184 -12.65 -4.18 -8.23
C TYR A 184 -11.24 -3.88 -7.77
N PHE A 185 -10.24 -4.43 -8.46
CA PHE A 185 -8.84 -4.11 -8.23
C PHE A 185 -8.16 -3.91 -9.57
N ASP A 186 -7.52 -2.75 -9.73
CA ASP A 186 -6.93 -2.32 -11.02
C ASP A 186 -7.90 -2.38 -12.22
N GLY A 187 -9.15 -1.97 -12.01
CA GLY A 187 -10.18 -2.00 -13.06
C GLY A 187 -10.74 -3.39 -13.38
N GLU A 188 -10.20 -4.45 -12.79
CA GLU A 188 -10.70 -5.81 -12.96
C GLU A 188 -11.60 -6.23 -11.79
N ARG A 189 -12.73 -6.87 -12.10
CA ARG A 189 -13.58 -7.49 -11.09
C ARG A 189 -13.01 -8.84 -10.70
N LYS A 190 -12.75 -9.02 -9.40
CA LYS A 190 -12.29 -10.29 -8.82
C LYS A 190 -13.35 -10.83 -7.87
N THR A 191 -13.59 -12.13 -7.93
CA THR A 191 -14.52 -12.84 -7.04
C THR A 191 -13.74 -13.86 -6.22
N VAL A 192 -13.97 -13.86 -4.92
CA VAL A 192 -13.29 -14.75 -3.97
C VAL A 192 -14.30 -15.45 -3.06
N HIS A 193 -13.98 -16.69 -2.70
CA HIS A 193 -14.84 -17.58 -1.92
C HIS A 193 -14.13 -18.10 -0.65
N ASP A 194 -13.30 -17.25 -0.04
CA ASP A 194 -12.47 -17.60 1.12
C ASP A 194 -13.03 -17.09 2.46
N HIS A 195 -14.22 -16.46 2.43
CA HIS A 195 -14.92 -15.86 3.56
C HIS A 195 -14.18 -14.70 4.24
N HIS A 196 -13.33 -13.98 3.51
CA HIS A 196 -12.76 -12.73 3.99
C HIS A 196 -13.44 -11.53 3.36
N GLY A 197 -13.50 -10.43 4.11
CA GLY A 197 -13.86 -9.13 3.57
C GLY A 197 -12.70 -8.56 2.76
N TYR A 198 -13.00 -7.98 1.60
CA TYR A 198 -12.01 -7.32 0.76
C TYR A 198 -12.47 -5.90 0.44
N ARG A 199 -11.54 -4.96 0.48
CA ARG A 199 -11.81 -3.60 0.05
C ARG A 199 -10.60 -3.04 -0.68
N SER A 200 -10.85 -2.35 -1.78
CA SER A 200 -9.80 -1.66 -2.53
C SER A 200 -9.86 -0.16 -2.30
N TRP A 201 -8.68 0.45 -2.42
CA TRP A 201 -8.49 1.90 -2.44
C TRP A 201 -7.66 2.26 -3.64
N HIS A 202 -7.84 3.50 -4.08
CA HIS A 202 -7.12 4.08 -5.19
C HIS A 202 -6.90 5.56 -4.93
N VAL A 203 -5.65 5.99 -5.05
CA VAL A 203 -5.27 7.40 -4.92
C VAL A 203 -4.29 7.81 -6.01
N PHE A 204 -4.31 9.09 -6.35
CA PHE A 204 -3.34 9.76 -7.20
C PHE A 204 -2.61 10.81 -6.38
N ILE A 205 -1.28 10.76 -6.38
CA ILE A 205 -0.45 11.65 -5.56
C ILE A 205 0.60 12.30 -6.47
N ALA A 206 0.63 13.63 -6.51
CA ALA A 206 1.65 14.38 -7.23
C ALA A 206 2.95 14.50 -6.41
N LEU A 207 4.11 14.38 -7.06
CA LEU A 207 5.40 14.64 -6.44
C LEU A 207 5.62 16.15 -6.39
N ARG A 208 5.68 16.73 -5.19
CA ARG A 208 5.78 18.17 -4.98
C ARG A 208 7.04 18.76 -5.59
N GLU A 209 8.17 18.08 -5.43
CA GLU A 209 9.47 18.55 -5.92
C GLU A 209 9.64 18.47 -7.45
N ARG A 210 8.55 18.18 -8.18
CA ARG A 210 8.57 17.98 -9.63
C ARG A 210 7.39 18.62 -10.38
N THR A 211 6.47 19.28 -9.67
CA THR A 211 5.38 20.06 -10.27
C THR A 211 5.83 21.45 -10.66
#